data_AF-A0A6P4FYW1-F1
#
_entry.id   AF-A0A6P4FYW1-F1
#
_cell.length_a   1.000
_cell.length_b   1.000
_cell.length_c   1.000
_cell.angle_alpha   90.00
_cell.angle_beta   90.00
_cell.angle_gamma   90.00
#
_symmetry.space_group_name_H-M   'P 1'
#
loop_
_entity.id
_entity.type
_entity.pdbx_description
1 polymer ?
#
loop_
_entity_poly.entity_id
_entity_poly.type
_entity_poly.pdbx_seq_one_letter_code
_entity_poly.pdbx_strand_id
1 'polypeptide(L)'
;MSRKAVKGCIGFLLFFVKNKRLYWTFVIIVSGWSMITIFILLKNRYETDSTSIGVSTSYSRWTNTFPSIGICLSKARITDDFTDAVNKRFPGGKQPYTYVRTLYDYLFINPNNLYIKPDHCKELNSTCGVDILEMRRELFPTSCRDFLDKIYFAGKLLPDCEKIFKFHELEMGYCFLANNLMDYESTEKMPLLYSSLDKYRNLRLVLKSGLVYRYDLYVHSPEDLPYFNAVTYAINEEPMIHSFNVEEIHNHDGVIYEPVSQRLCKFPSESSIKGLPYSFSICMSLIRSEIEMKICNCTLFSHKDFSAMNYCGVKEISCLETGKLAEKVKNYVGNNIVCLPSCVEQQISPVGSREKRSKIDETEGHVVEIEIASPPAARYYRTVTQTKLDLIVGIGSVIGLFFGASLLNLLEIISFFFKKFKTMVVG
;
A
#
# COMPACT_ATOMS: atom_id res chain seq x y z
N MET A 1 10.64 -25.35 54.32
CA MET A 1 9.19 -25.19 54.59
C MET A 1 8.77 -26.12 55.72
N SER A 2 8.12 -25.58 56.75
CA SER A 2 7.94 -26.24 58.06
C SER A 2 7.01 -27.46 58.02
N ARG A 3 7.44 -28.59 58.61
CA ARG A 3 6.63 -29.81 58.86
C ARG A 3 5.28 -29.52 59.53
N LYS A 4 5.13 -28.38 60.22
CA LYS A 4 3.85 -27.93 60.82
C LYS A 4 2.84 -27.46 59.77
N ALA A 5 3.27 -26.79 58.70
CA ALA A 5 2.40 -26.36 57.61
C ALA A 5 1.86 -27.57 56.81
N VAL A 6 2.72 -28.59 56.62
CA VAL A 6 2.34 -29.84 55.94
C VAL A 6 1.33 -30.64 56.77
N LYS A 7 1.54 -30.79 58.09
CA LYS A 7 0.58 -31.46 58.99
C LYS A 7 -0.76 -30.71 59.10
N GLY A 8 -0.74 -29.37 59.11
CA GLY A 8 -1.96 -28.55 59.09
C GLY A 8 -2.74 -28.69 57.78
N CYS A 9 -2.05 -28.72 56.64
CA CYS A 9 -2.65 -28.92 55.33
C CYS A 9 -3.27 -30.32 55.18
N ILE A 10 -2.60 -31.36 55.71
CA ILE A 10 -3.12 -32.74 55.73
C ILE A 10 -4.36 -32.88 56.64
N GLY A 11 -4.35 -32.24 57.82
CA GLY A 11 -5.52 -32.23 58.71
C GLY A 11 -6.73 -31.49 58.12
N PHE A 12 -6.48 -30.40 57.40
CA PHE A 12 -7.51 -29.63 56.68
C PHE A 12 -8.11 -30.42 55.51
N LEU A 13 -7.29 -31.14 54.74
CA LEU A 13 -7.73 -32.03 53.67
C LEU A 13 -8.58 -33.20 54.20
N LEU A 14 -8.19 -33.82 55.31
CA LEU A 14 -8.94 -34.91 55.95
C LEU A 14 -10.31 -34.44 56.47
N PHE A 15 -10.43 -33.21 56.99
CA PHE A 15 -11.71 -32.61 57.39
C PHE A 15 -12.65 -32.40 56.19
N PHE A 16 -12.10 -31.91 55.07
CA PHE A 16 -12.84 -31.72 53.82
C PHE A 16 -13.36 -33.05 53.24
N VAL A 17 -12.51 -34.08 53.21
CA VAL A 17 -12.87 -35.41 52.68
C VAL A 17 -13.92 -36.12 53.55
N LYS A 18 -13.90 -35.89 54.87
CA LYS A 18 -14.89 -36.48 55.79
C LYS A 18 -16.29 -35.89 55.60
N ASN A 19 -16.39 -34.65 55.10
CA ASN A 19 -17.65 -33.95 54.89
C ASN A 19 -17.97 -33.79 53.40
N LYS A 20 -18.58 -34.83 52.81
CA LYS A 20 -18.83 -34.97 51.36
C LYS A 20 -19.43 -33.73 50.69
N ARG A 21 -20.32 -33.00 51.37
CA ARG A 21 -20.94 -31.78 50.83
C ARG A 21 -19.93 -30.65 50.64
N LEU A 22 -19.06 -30.41 51.63
CA LEU A 22 -18.04 -29.35 51.54
C LEU A 22 -17.02 -29.66 50.45
N TYR A 23 -16.59 -30.92 50.34
CA TYR A 23 -15.71 -31.38 49.27
C TYR A 23 -16.27 -31.07 47.87
N TRP A 24 -17.49 -31.50 47.56
CA TRP A 24 -18.10 -31.25 46.25
C TRP A 24 -18.32 -29.76 45.98
N THR A 25 -18.72 -28.97 46.99
CA THR A 25 -18.85 -27.51 46.84
C THR A 25 -17.51 -26.87 46.47
N PHE A 26 -16.42 -27.27 47.12
CA PHE A 26 -15.08 -26.76 46.80
C PHE A 26 -14.63 -27.14 45.40
N VAL A 27 -14.85 -28.39 44.97
CA VAL A 27 -14.54 -28.82 43.60
C VAL A 27 -15.32 -27.99 42.57
N ILE A 28 -16.62 -27.78 42.77
CA ILE A 28 -17.43 -26.96 41.85
C ILE A 28 -16.93 -25.52 41.78
N ILE A 29 -16.54 -24.91 42.91
CA ILE A 29 -15.99 -23.55 42.93
C ILE A 29 -14.67 -23.47 42.14
N VAL A 30 -13.76 -24.42 42.36
CA VAL A 30 -12.47 -24.45 41.66
C VAL A 30 -12.65 -24.71 40.15
N SER A 31 -13.56 -25.61 39.78
CA SER A 31 -13.92 -25.87 38.38
C SER A 31 -14.55 -24.64 37.72
N GLY A 32 -15.45 -23.95 38.42
CA GLY A 32 -16.07 -22.71 37.94
C GLY A 32 -15.04 -21.58 37.75
N TRP A 33 -14.13 -21.41 38.71
CA TRP A 33 -13.03 -20.44 38.60
C TRP A 33 -12.11 -20.74 37.41
N SER A 34 -11.73 -21.99 37.23
CA SER A 34 -10.87 -22.44 36.13
C SER A 34 -11.55 -22.23 34.77
N MET A 35 -12.85 -22.57 34.67
CA MET A 35 -13.66 -22.32 33.48
C MET A 35 -13.71 -20.83 33.14
N ILE A 36 -14.04 -19.96 34.10
CA ILE A 36 -14.11 -18.51 33.88
C ILE A 36 -12.75 -17.97 33.40
N THR A 37 -11.66 -18.44 34.00
CA THR A 37 -10.30 -18.03 33.61
C THR A 37 -10.01 -18.41 32.16
N ILE A 38 -10.36 -19.63 31.74
CA ILE A 38 -10.17 -20.10 30.36
C ILE A 38 -11.07 -19.32 29.39
N PHE A 39 -12.30 -18.98 29.76
CA PHE A 39 -13.16 -18.14 28.92
C PHE A 39 -12.60 -16.74 28.70
N ILE A 40 -12.05 -16.13 29.74
CA ILE A 40 -11.39 -14.82 29.61
C ILE A 40 -10.20 -14.94 28.65
N LEU A 41 -9.39 -16.01 28.75
CA LEU A 41 -8.26 -16.23 27.85
C LEU A 41 -8.71 -16.50 26.40
N LEU A 42 -9.75 -17.31 26.19
CA LEU A 42 -10.30 -17.58 24.86
C LEU A 42 -10.86 -16.32 24.21
N LYS A 43 -11.63 -15.54 24.97
CA LYS A 43 -12.16 -14.26 24.48
C LYS A 43 -11.04 -13.28 24.16
N ASN A 44 -10.06 -13.13 25.06
CA ASN A 44 -8.93 -12.25 24.84
C ASN A 44 -8.14 -12.65 23.59
N ARG A 45 -7.85 -13.94 23.42
CA ARG A 45 -7.16 -14.46 22.22
C ARG A 45 -7.94 -14.19 20.93
N TYR A 46 -9.26 -14.40 20.95
CA TYR A 46 -10.12 -14.11 19.82
C TYR A 46 -10.15 -12.61 19.46
N GLU A 47 -10.07 -11.73 20.47
CA GLU A 47 -10.06 -10.29 20.27
C GLU A 47 -8.69 -9.73 19.87
N THR A 48 -7.58 -10.38 20.25
CA THR A 48 -6.21 -9.91 19.96
C THR A 48 -5.59 -10.54 18.72
N ASP A 49 -5.82 -11.83 18.48
CA ASP A 49 -5.10 -12.62 17.50
C ASP A 49 -6.07 -13.08 16.40
N SER A 50 -6.47 -12.20 15.46
CA SER A 50 -7.43 -12.57 14.41
C SER A 50 -6.81 -13.21 13.17
N THR A 51 -5.53 -12.94 12.90
CA THR A 51 -4.84 -13.44 11.70
C THR A 51 -3.46 -14.00 12.02
N SER A 52 -3.04 -14.97 11.23
CA SER A 52 -1.73 -15.62 11.27
C SER A 52 -1.09 -15.56 9.89
N ILE A 53 0.23 -15.42 9.86
CA ILE A 53 1.02 -15.45 8.63
C ILE A 53 1.84 -16.74 8.62
N GLY A 54 1.62 -17.56 7.61
CA GLY A 54 2.41 -18.74 7.33
C GLY A 54 3.26 -18.56 6.07
N VAL A 55 4.16 -19.51 5.84
CA VAL A 55 5.01 -19.57 4.64
C VAL A 55 4.72 -20.87 3.90
N SER A 56 4.47 -20.76 2.60
CA SER A 56 4.39 -21.90 1.69
C SER A 56 5.60 -21.90 0.76
N THR A 57 6.08 -23.09 0.38
CA THR A 57 7.23 -23.29 -0.53
C THR A 57 6.85 -24.05 -1.80
N SER A 58 5.56 -24.19 -2.09
CA SER A 58 5.03 -24.92 -3.26
C SER A 58 5.14 -24.13 -4.58
N TYR A 59 6.30 -23.51 -4.85
CA TYR A 59 6.46 -22.46 -5.87
C TYR A 59 6.28 -22.91 -7.33
N SER A 60 6.43 -24.21 -7.61
CA SER A 60 6.45 -24.76 -8.98
C SER A 60 5.15 -24.55 -9.79
N ARG A 61 4.02 -24.33 -9.13
CA ARG A 61 2.70 -24.16 -9.77
C ARG A 61 2.18 -22.72 -9.76
N TRP A 62 2.96 -21.78 -9.27
CA TRP A 62 2.48 -20.42 -9.08
C TRP A 62 2.65 -19.59 -10.36
N THR A 63 1.57 -18.89 -10.69
CA THR A 63 1.62 -17.66 -11.48
C THR A 63 1.75 -16.51 -10.50
N ASN A 64 2.75 -15.66 -10.73
CA ASN A 64 3.06 -14.50 -9.90
C ASN A 64 2.80 -13.23 -10.71
N THR A 65 2.43 -12.17 -10.01
CA THR A 65 2.18 -10.85 -10.59
C THR A 65 3.51 -10.10 -10.67
N PHE A 66 3.87 -9.60 -11.86
CA PHE A 66 5.00 -8.68 -11.98
C PHE A 66 4.70 -7.40 -11.17
N PRO A 67 5.69 -6.75 -10.52
CA PRO A 67 5.43 -5.51 -9.81
C PRO A 67 4.88 -4.44 -10.75
N SER A 68 4.16 -3.47 -10.20
CA SER A 68 3.74 -2.31 -10.99
C SER A 68 4.97 -1.46 -11.34
N ILE A 69 5.00 -1.04 -12.60
CA ILE A 69 6.07 -0.21 -13.15
C ILE A 69 5.48 1.14 -13.47
N GLY A 70 5.97 2.18 -12.80
CA GLY A 70 5.65 3.56 -13.08
C GLY A 70 6.79 4.24 -13.82
N ILE A 71 6.51 4.87 -14.96
CA ILE A 71 7.44 5.74 -15.68
C ILE A 71 6.89 7.14 -15.61
N CYS A 72 7.52 8.01 -14.80
CA CYS A 72 7.11 9.40 -14.70
C CYS A 72 8.06 10.31 -15.44
N LEU A 73 7.51 11.35 -16.05
CA LEU A 73 8.29 12.38 -16.72
C LEU A 73 8.92 13.30 -15.69
N SER A 74 10.24 13.39 -15.71
CA SER A 74 10.99 14.23 -14.78
C SER A 74 11.83 15.27 -15.50
N LYS A 75 12.29 16.25 -14.73
CA LYS A 75 13.02 17.40 -15.25
C LYS A 75 14.33 16.98 -15.93
N ALA A 76 14.52 17.38 -17.19
CA ALA A 76 15.74 17.17 -17.96
C ALA A 76 16.55 18.47 -18.11
N ARG A 77 17.37 18.54 -19.16
CA ARG A 77 17.97 19.81 -19.60
C ARG A 77 16.96 20.58 -20.45
N ILE A 78 17.01 21.89 -20.37
CA ILE A 78 16.18 22.77 -21.20
C ILE A 78 16.56 22.55 -22.67
N THR A 79 15.58 22.29 -23.52
CA THR A 79 15.72 22.12 -24.96
C THR A 79 15.26 23.38 -25.71
N ASP A 80 15.59 23.43 -27.00
CA ASP A 80 15.13 24.50 -27.88
C ASP A 80 13.59 24.47 -28.02
N ASP A 81 12.98 23.29 -28.11
CA ASP A 81 11.52 23.11 -28.15
C ASP A 81 10.80 23.79 -26.98
N PHE A 82 11.32 23.64 -25.76
CA PHE A 82 10.74 24.31 -24.59
C PHE A 82 10.91 25.83 -24.68
N THR A 83 12.09 26.29 -25.10
CA THR A 83 12.39 27.71 -25.24
C THR A 83 11.48 28.37 -26.29
N ASP A 84 11.22 27.67 -27.40
CA ASP A 84 10.32 28.12 -28.46
C ASP A 84 8.85 28.15 -28.00
N ALA A 85 8.42 27.14 -27.23
CA ALA A 85 7.09 27.09 -26.63
C ALA A 85 6.85 28.25 -25.64
N VAL A 86 7.89 28.67 -24.90
CA VAL A 86 7.83 29.87 -24.04
C VAL A 86 7.77 31.14 -24.90
N ASN A 87 8.65 31.29 -25.90
CA ASN A 87 8.70 32.49 -26.74
C ASN A 87 7.38 32.72 -27.51
N LYS A 88 6.72 31.65 -27.97
CA LYS A 88 5.40 31.72 -28.65
C LYS A 88 4.31 32.36 -27.78
N ARG A 89 4.40 32.23 -26.45
CA ARG A 89 3.42 32.78 -25.49
C ARG A 89 3.64 34.25 -25.17
N PHE A 90 4.83 34.78 -25.44
CA PHE A 90 5.19 36.18 -25.16
C PHE A 90 5.61 36.91 -26.44
N PRO A 91 4.64 37.28 -27.32
CA PRO A 91 4.92 38.03 -28.53
C PRO A 91 5.37 39.46 -28.17
N GLY A 92 6.69 39.71 -28.15
CA GLY A 92 7.24 41.02 -27.78
C GLY A 92 8.74 41.07 -27.49
N GLY A 93 9.41 39.92 -27.38
CA GLY A 93 10.86 39.83 -27.20
C GLY A 93 11.29 38.51 -26.54
N LYS A 94 12.52 38.07 -26.78
CA LYS A 94 13.07 36.87 -26.14
C LYS A 94 13.11 37.07 -24.63
N GLN A 95 12.53 36.13 -23.89
CA GLN A 95 12.51 36.19 -22.43
C GLN A 95 13.92 35.95 -21.85
N PRO A 96 14.27 36.57 -20.70
CA PRO A 96 15.53 36.29 -20.03
C PRO A 96 15.67 34.81 -19.69
N TYR A 97 16.89 34.26 -19.82
CA TYR A 97 17.14 32.83 -19.53
C TYR A 97 16.70 32.42 -18.11
N THR A 98 16.84 33.32 -17.12
CA THR A 98 16.38 33.07 -15.74
C THR A 98 14.88 32.88 -15.62
N TYR A 99 14.10 33.59 -16.44
CA TYR A 99 12.66 33.44 -16.51
C TYR A 99 12.29 32.09 -17.15
N VAL A 100 12.89 31.76 -18.29
CA VAL A 100 12.72 30.46 -18.98
C VAL A 100 13.04 29.30 -18.03
N ARG A 101 14.15 29.40 -17.30
CA ARG A 101 14.54 28.40 -16.30
C ARG A 101 13.50 28.26 -15.17
N THR A 102 12.94 29.37 -14.69
CA THR A 102 11.91 29.35 -13.64
C THR A 102 10.62 28.70 -14.13
N LEU A 103 10.21 28.98 -15.37
CA LEU A 103 9.06 28.29 -15.98
C LEU A 103 9.32 26.80 -16.17
N TYR A 104 10.55 26.42 -16.55
CA TYR A 104 10.93 25.02 -16.65
C TYR A 104 10.89 24.32 -15.27
N ASP A 105 11.38 24.99 -14.22
CA ASP A 105 11.26 24.50 -12.84
C ASP A 105 9.79 24.35 -12.42
N TYR A 106 8.94 25.31 -12.80
CA TYR A 106 7.50 25.26 -12.52
C TYR A 106 6.80 24.11 -13.27
N LEU A 107 7.20 23.85 -14.52
CA LEU A 107 6.64 22.78 -15.34
C LEU A 107 6.79 21.40 -14.68
N PHE A 108 7.93 21.16 -14.02
CA PHE A 108 8.24 19.90 -13.35
C PHE A 108 8.12 19.98 -11.82
N ILE A 109 7.39 20.96 -11.28
CA ILE A 109 7.17 21.05 -9.84
C ILE A 109 6.47 19.79 -9.34
N ASN A 110 7.00 19.20 -8.26
CA ASN A 110 6.42 18.05 -7.59
C ASN A 110 6.76 18.10 -6.10
N PRO A 111 6.13 17.25 -5.27
CA PRO A 111 6.39 17.18 -3.84
C PRO A 111 7.83 17.03 -3.36
N ASN A 112 8.73 16.50 -4.19
CA ASN A 112 10.14 16.31 -3.87
C ASN A 112 11.01 17.50 -4.27
N ASN A 113 10.51 18.35 -5.17
CA ASN A 113 11.19 19.55 -5.62
C ASN A 113 10.22 20.74 -5.58
N LEU A 114 10.21 21.43 -4.43
CA LEU A 114 9.42 22.66 -4.22
C LEU A 114 10.23 23.93 -4.48
N TYR A 115 11.51 23.81 -4.86
CA TYR A 115 12.39 24.96 -4.99
C TYR A 115 12.04 25.76 -6.23
N ILE A 116 11.53 26.97 -6.03
CA ILE A 116 11.24 27.92 -7.10
C ILE A 116 11.59 29.34 -6.66
N LYS A 117 12.12 30.15 -7.58
CA LYS A 117 12.48 31.55 -7.31
C LYS A 117 11.38 32.48 -7.81
N PRO A 118 10.46 32.94 -6.93
CA PRO A 118 9.36 33.82 -7.35
C PRO A 118 9.83 35.20 -7.83
N ASP A 119 11.07 35.59 -7.51
CA ASP A 119 11.66 36.86 -7.91
C ASP A 119 11.65 37.09 -9.43
N HIS A 120 11.76 36.01 -10.22
CA HIS A 120 11.74 36.08 -11.68
C HIS A 120 10.34 36.28 -12.26
N CYS A 121 9.30 36.19 -11.43
CA CYS A 121 7.89 36.37 -11.79
C CYS A 121 7.25 37.61 -11.11
N LYS A 122 8.05 38.50 -10.50
CA LYS A 122 7.57 39.61 -9.65
C LYS A 122 6.58 40.55 -10.32
N GLU A 123 6.77 40.83 -11.61
CA GLU A 123 5.92 41.74 -12.39
C GLU A 123 4.67 41.04 -12.96
N LEU A 124 4.52 39.74 -12.72
CA LEU A 124 3.43 38.92 -13.24
C LEU A 124 2.49 38.44 -12.11
N ASN A 125 1.40 37.80 -12.51
CA ASN A 125 0.44 37.18 -11.59
C ASN A 125 1.08 35.98 -10.84
N SER A 126 0.32 35.35 -9.92
CA SER A 126 0.80 34.18 -9.16
C SER A 126 1.21 32.99 -10.04
N THR A 127 0.69 32.89 -11.27
CA THR A 127 1.03 31.83 -12.23
C THR A 127 2.18 32.19 -13.16
N CYS A 128 2.90 33.29 -12.90
CA CYS A 128 4.02 33.75 -13.72
C CYS A 128 3.64 34.06 -15.19
N GLY A 129 2.38 34.46 -15.42
CA GLY A 129 1.86 34.85 -16.74
C GLY A 129 1.50 33.68 -17.67
N VAL A 130 1.52 32.43 -17.17
CA VAL A 130 1.20 31.24 -17.96
C VAL A 130 0.19 30.33 -17.26
N ASP A 131 -0.52 29.50 -18.02
CA ASP A 131 -1.21 28.32 -17.51
C ASP A 131 -0.25 27.13 -17.61
N ILE A 132 0.29 26.70 -16.48
CA ILE A 132 1.28 25.63 -16.45
C ILE A 132 0.68 24.26 -16.78
N LEU A 133 -0.60 24.05 -16.49
CA LEU A 133 -1.29 22.78 -16.78
C LEU A 133 -1.57 22.67 -18.28
N GLU A 134 -1.93 23.78 -18.93
CA GLU A 134 -1.98 23.87 -20.38
C GLU A 134 -0.60 23.60 -21.02
N MET A 135 0.47 24.19 -20.48
CA MET A 135 1.82 23.92 -20.98
C MET A 135 2.22 22.45 -20.86
N ARG A 136 1.86 21.77 -19.76
CA ARG A 136 2.07 20.32 -19.62
C ARG A 136 1.32 19.54 -20.69
N ARG A 137 0.05 19.87 -20.96
CA ARG A 137 -0.75 19.21 -22.00
C ARG A 137 -0.19 19.39 -23.41
N GLU A 138 0.47 20.51 -23.70
CA GLU A 138 1.13 20.75 -24.99
C GLU A 138 2.47 20.00 -25.11
N LEU A 139 3.28 20.02 -24.04
CA LEU A 139 4.68 19.58 -24.10
C LEU A 139 4.89 18.12 -23.71
N PHE A 140 3.99 17.55 -22.91
CA PHE A 140 4.12 16.20 -22.40
C PHE A 140 3.18 15.23 -23.11
N PRO A 141 3.65 14.02 -23.42
CA PRO A 141 2.81 13.01 -24.03
C PRO A 141 1.72 12.54 -23.08
N THR A 142 0.60 12.14 -23.67
CA THR A 142 -0.46 11.39 -22.99
C THR A 142 -0.58 9.96 -23.52
N SER A 143 0.19 9.59 -24.55
CA SER A 143 0.33 8.22 -25.04
C SER A 143 1.77 7.72 -24.90
N CYS A 144 1.92 6.45 -24.53
CA CYS A 144 3.22 5.80 -24.50
C CYS A 144 3.90 5.75 -25.87
N ARG A 145 3.15 5.82 -26.97
CA ARG A 145 3.68 5.74 -28.34
C ARG A 145 4.62 6.90 -28.68
N ASP A 146 4.44 8.02 -28.00
CA ASP A 146 5.20 9.24 -28.26
C ASP A 146 6.65 9.10 -27.78
N PHE A 147 6.90 8.34 -26.71
CA PHE A 147 8.21 8.26 -26.06
C PHE A 147 8.77 6.85 -25.93
N LEU A 148 7.97 5.81 -26.16
CA LEU A 148 8.36 4.41 -26.01
C LEU A 148 8.38 3.74 -27.38
N ASP A 149 9.56 3.23 -27.78
CA ASP A 149 9.77 2.60 -29.08
C ASP A 149 9.45 1.11 -29.07
N LYS A 150 9.97 0.37 -28.09
CA LYS A 150 9.83 -1.10 -28.01
C LYS A 150 9.68 -1.57 -26.57
N ILE A 151 8.77 -2.52 -26.36
CA ILE A 151 8.58 -3.24 -25.09
C ILE A 151 8.86 -4.71 -25.33
N TYR A 152 9.68 -5.32 -24.49
CA TYR A 152 9.84 -6.76 -24.43
C TYR A 152 9.47 -7.25 -23.04
N PHE A 153 8.65 -8.30 -22.99
CA PHE A 153 8.35 -8.99 -21.74
C PHE A 153 8.69 -10.48 -21.89
N ALA A 154 9.47 -11.01 -20.94
CA ALA A 154 9.96 -12.39 -20.98
C ALA A 154 10.62 -12.76 -22.34
N GLY A 155 11.35 -11.79 -22.92
CA GLY A 155 12.02 -11.93 -24.22
C GLY A 155 11.12 -11.80 -25.46
N LYS A 156 9.80 -11.59 -25.31
CA LYS A 156 8.86 -11.42 -26.43
C LYS A 156 8.55 -9.95 -26.66
N LEU A 157 8.60 -9.51 -27.92
CA LEU A 157 8.20 -8.16 -28.33
C LEU A 157 6.69 -8.00 -28.13
N LEU A 158 6.29 -6.97 -27.39
CA LEU A 158 4.90 -6.55 -27.22
C LEU A 158 4.66 -5.36 -28.15
N PRO A 159 3.85 -5.51 -29.21
CA PRO A 159 3.73 -4.49 -30.26
C PRO A 159 2.91 -3.27 -29.84
N ASP A 160 2.04 -3.41 -28.84
CA ASP A 160 1.11 -2.37 -28.43
C ASP A 160 1.44 -1.90 -27.00
N CYS A 161 2.07 -0.73 -26.91
CA CYS A 161 2.46 -0.16 -25.62
C CYS A 161 1.24 0.23 -24.77
N GLU A 162 0.11 0.59 -25.40
CA GLU A 162 -1.07 1.10 -24.69
C GLU A 162 -1.81 0.01 -23.96
N LYS A 163 -1.58 -1.27 -24.31
CA LYS A 163 -2.07 -2.41 -23.51
C LYS A 163 -1.28 -2.62 -22.23
N ILE A 164 -0.06 -2.09 -22.15
CA ILE A 164 0.84 -2.29 -21.02
C ILE A 164 0.87 -1.06 -20.13
N PHE A 165 1.12 0.11 -20.72
CA PHE A 165 1.26 1.38 -20.02
C PHE A 165 0.04 2.27 -20.22
N LYS A 166 -0.56 2.71 -19.12
CA LYS A 166 -1.70 3.63 -19.09
C LYS A 166 -1.28 4.96 -18.49
N PHE A 167 -1.75 6.05 -19.09
CA PHE A 167 -1.42 7.41 -18.67
C PHE A 167 -2.26 7.82 -17.45
N HIS A 168 -1.60 8.42 -16.47
CA HIS A 168 -2.21 9.01 -15.29
C HIS A 168 -1.48 10.31 -14.91
N GLU A 169 -2.24 11.33 -14.56
CA GLU A 169 -1.71 12.49 -13.85
C GLU A 169 -1.62 12.12 -12.37
N LEU A 170 -0.40 12.10 -11.83
CA LEU A 170 -0.10 11.72 -10.46
C LEU A 170 0.63 12.84 -9.72
N GLU A 171 0.84 12.63 -8.43
CA GLU A 171 1.63 13.51 -7.57
C GLU A 171 3.02 13.83 -8.12
N MET A 172 3.68 12.85 -8.75
CA MET A 172 5.01 13.00 -9.36
C MET A 172 4.98 13.69 -10.73
N GLY A 173 3.80 13.97 -11.29
CA GLY A 173 3.60 14.54 -12.62
C GLY A 173 2.91 13.57 -13.58
N TYR A 174 3.25 13.66 -14.86
CA TYR A 174 2.71 12.78 -15.89
C TYR A 174 3.40 11.42 -15.79
N CYS A 175 2.62 10.37 -15.51
CA CYS A 175 3.13 9.03 -15.27
C CYS A 175 2.41 8.00 -16.14
N PHE A 176 3.15 6.96 -16.51
CA PHE A 176 2.65 5.83 -17.27
C PHE A 176 2.82 4.57 -16.41
N LEU A 177 1.70 3.95 -16.07
CA LEU A 177 1.67 2.81 -15.16
C LEU A 177 1.43 1.51 -15.91
N ALA A 178 2.19 0.48 -15.58
CA ALA A 178 1.93 -0.90 -15.98
C ALA A 178 1.61 -1.76 -14.75
N ASN A 179 0.80 -2.79 -14.93
CA ASN A 179 0.42 -3.75 -13.88
C ASN A 179 -0.14 -3.08 -12.61
N ASN A 180 -1.06 -2.11 -12.77
CA ASN A 180 -1.58 -1.31 -11.66
C ASN A 180 -3.10 -1.44 -11.47
N LEU A 181 -3.59 -1.50 -10.22
CA LEU A 181 -5.01 -1.65 -9.89
C LEU A 181 -5.85 -0.40 -10.18
N MET A 182 -5.24 0.73 -10.54
CA MET A 182 -5.95 1.85 -11.15
C MET A 182 -6.61 1.48 -12.48
N ASP A 183 -5.99 0.56 -13.24
CA ASP A 183 -6.39 0.22 -14.61
C ASP A 183 -7.05 -1.16 -14.72
N TYR A 184 -6.90 -2.00 -13.71
CA TYR A 184 -7.36 -3.38 -13.72
C TYR A 184 -8.14 -3.71 -12.44
N GLU A 185 -9.24 -4.44 -12.58
CA GLU A 185 -10.09 -4.86 -11.45
C GLU A 185 -9.40 -5.85 -10.49
N SER A 186 -8.41 -6.60 -10.99
CA SER A 186 -7.69 -7.62 -10.23
C SER A 186 -6.32 -7.88 -10.85
N THR A 187 -5.39 -8.41 -10.05
CA THR A 187 -4.02 -8.74 -10.48
C THR A 187 -3.98 -9.83 -11.55
N GLU A 188 -4.95 -10.75 -11.55
CA GLU A 188 -5.04 -11.85 -12.54
C GLU A 188 -5.34 -11.37 -13.97
N LYS A 189 -5.97 -10.20 -14.12
CA LYS A 189 -6.30 -9.62 -15.42
C LYS A 189 -5.15 -8.78 -16.00
N MET A 190 -4.07 -8.60 -15.25
CA MET A 190 -2.98 -7.73 -15.68
C MET A 190 -2.09 -8.43 -16.72
N PRO A 191 -1.46 -7.67 -17.64
CA PRO A 191 -0.76 -8.27 -18.77
C PRO A 191 0.63 -8.83 -18.42
N LEU A 192 1.24 -8.40 -17.31
CA LEU A 192 2.58 -8.81 -16.92
C LEU A 192 2.50 -9.84 -15.79
N LEU A 193 2.38 -11.11 -16.17
CA LEU A 193 2.36 -12.27 -15.28
C LEU A 193 3.54 -13.19 -15.62
N TYR A 194 4.10 -13.84 -14.61
CA TYR A 194 5.22 -14.77 -14.81
C TYR A 194 5.11 -15.99 -13.89
N SER A 195 5.62 -17.11 -14.36
CA SER A 195 5.78 -18.32 -13.56
C SER A 195 7.18 -18.41 -12.96
N SER A 196 7.30 -19.09 -11.82
CA SER A 196 8.60 -19.44 -11.23
C SER A 196 9.46 -20.32 -12.16
N LEU A 197 8.85 -21.00 -13.14
CA LEU A 197 9.54 -21.85 -14.12
C LEU A 197 10.02 -21.08 -15.37
N ASP A 198 9.59 -19.83 -15.55
CA ASP A 198 9.94 -19.06 -16.75
C ASP A 198 11.44 -18.76 -16.79
N LYS A 199 12.05 -18.97 -17.96
CA LYS A 199 13.48 -18.70 -18.19
C LYS A 199 13.81 -17.21 -18.06
N TYR A 200 12.92 -16.36 -18.56
CA TYR A 200 13.08 -14.90 -18.57
C TYR A 200 11.91 -14.27 -17.82
N ARG A 201 12.22 -13.45 -16.81
CA ARG A 201 11.24 -12.73 -15.96
C ARG A 201 11.60 -11.26 -15.94
N ASN A 202 11.70 -10.67 -17.11
CA ASN A 202 12.19 -9.32 -17.31
C ASN A 202 11.26 -8.51 -18.21
N LEU A 203 11.18 -7.22 -17.92
CA LEU A 203 10.57 -6.19 -18.75
C LEU A 203 11.69 -5.30 -19.28
N ARG A 204 11.94 -5.33 -20.59
CA ARG A 204 12.92 -4.47 -21.26
C ARG A 204 12.19 -3.39 -22.05
N LEU A 205 12.56 -2.15 -21.83
CA LEU A 205 11.98 -0.97 -22.44
C LEU A 205 13.06 -0.24 -23.26
N VAL A 206 12.66 0.24 -24.43
CA VAL A 206 13.46 1.13 -25.29
C VAL A 206 12.70 2.44 -25.39
N LEU A 207 13.29 3.51 -24.86
CA LEU A 207 12.71 4.83 -24.71
C LEU A 207 13.45 5.82 -25.61
N LYS A 208 12.74 6.77 -26.19
CA LYS A 208 13.33 7.82 -27.01
C LYS A 208 14.20 8.76 -26.17
N SER A 209 15.20 9.37 -26.79
CA SER A 209 16.07 10.36 -26.16
C SER A 209 15.81 11.77 -26.73
N GLY A 210 16.45 12.80 -26.17
CA GLY A 210 16.40 14.17 -26.73
C GLY A 210 15.08 14.93 -26.53
N LEU A 211 14.22 14.46 -25.64
CA LEU A 211 12.93 15.07 -25.34
C LEU A 211 13.05 16.17 -24.29
N VAL A 212 12.00 16.98 -24.14
CA VAL A 212 11.95 18.08 -23.16
C VAL A 212 11.94 17.61 -21.69
N TYR A 213 11.85 16.30 -21.48
CA TYR A 213 11.81 15.59 -20.20
C TYR A 213 12.72 14.36 -20.24
N ARG A 214 13.01 13.81 -19.06
CA ARG A 214 13.65 12.50 -18.88
C ARG A 214 12.69 11.57 -18.13
N TYR A 215 13.13 10.36 -17.84
CA TYR A 215 12.31 9.33 -17.21
C TYR A 215 12.81 8.98 -15.82
N ASP A 216 11.89 8.95 -14.87
CA ASP A 216 12.09 8.37 -13.55
C ASP A 216 11.31 7.04 -13.47
N LEU A 217 12.02 5.97 -13.13
CA LEU A 217 11.44 4.63 -12.99
C LEU A 217 11.04 4.38 -11.54
N TYR A 218 9.83 3.86 -11.35
CA TYR A 218 9.29 3.42 -10.07
C TYR A 218 8.88 1.95 -10.17
N VAL A 219 9.20 1.19 -9.12
CA VAL A 219 8.83 -0.22 -8.99
C VAL A 219 8.15 -0.39 -7.65
N HIS A 220 6.86 -0.73 -7.66
CA HIS A 220 6.03 -0.81 -6.45
C HIS A 220 4.97 -1.90 -6.58
N SER A 221 4.24 -2.14 -5.48
CA SER A 221 3.14 -3.09 -5.47
C SER A 221 2.00 -2.63 -6.42
N PRO A 222 1.19 -3.55 -6.99
CA PRO A 222 0.13 -3.22 -7.95
C PRO A 222 -0.91 -2.17 -7.52
N GLU A 223 -1.17 -2.02 -6.24
CA GLU A 223 -2.08 -1.03 -5.67
C GLU A 223 -1.44 0.34 -5.43
N ASP A 224 -0.11 0.38 -5.31
CA ASP A 224 0.61 1.62 -4.98
C ASP A 224 0.85 2.46 -6.23
N LEU A 225 1.15 3.75 -5.99
CA LEU A 225 1.47 4.74 -7.00
C LEU A 225 2.80 5.44 -6.67
N PRO A 226 3.50 5.99 -7.66
CA PRO A 226 4.61 6.90 -7.41
C PRO A 226 4.17 8.10 -6.56
N TYR A 227 4.81 8.27 -5.41
CA TYR A 227 4.52 9.32 -4.43
C TYR A 227 5.83 9.90 -3.85
N PHE A 228 5.76 10.97 -3.06
CA PHE A 228 6.94 11.73 -2.60
C PHE A 228 8.02 10.89 -1.90
N ASN A 229 7.67 9.79 -1.23
CA ASN A 229 8.64 8.94 -0.55
C ASN A 229 8.93 7.63 -1.31
N ALA A 230 8.50 7.52 -2.58
CA ALA A 230 8.82 6.39 -3.42
C ALA A 230 10.30 6.39 -3.82
N VAL A 231 10.88 5.20 -3.95
CA VAL A 231 12.25 5.02 -4.42
C VAL A 231 12.27 5.13 -5.95
N THR A 232 13.09 6.03 -6.47
CA THR A 232 13.32 6.22 -7.89
C THR A 232 14.54 5.44 -8.36
N TYR A 233 14.43 4.79 -9.52
CA TYR A 233 15.52 4.13 -10.23
C TYR A 233 15.89 4.94 -11.48
N ALA A 234 17.18 5.16 -11.69
CA ALA A 234 17.67 6.01 -12.75
C ALA A 234 17.66 5.30 -14.11
N ILE A 235 17.09 5.95 -15.12
CA ILE A 235 17.24 5.56 -16.53
C ILE A 235 18.32 6.45 -17.13
N ASN A 236 19.48 5.85 -17.42
CA ASN A 236 20.66 6.56 -17.92
C ASN A 236 20.79 6.47 -19.44
N GLU A 237 21.75 7.21 -20.01
CA GLU A 237 22.16 7.06 -21.42
C GLU A 237 22.66 5.64 -21.71
N GLU A 238 23.42 5.06 -20.77
CA GLU A 238 23.86 3.68 -20.88
C GLU A 238 22.74 2.70 -20.50
N PRO A 239 22.63 1.55 -21.21
CA PRO A 239 21.65 0.53 -20.90
C PRO A 239 21.75 0.03 -19.45
N MET A 240 20.65 0.13 -18.70
CA MET A 240 20.59 -0.24 -17.27
C MET A 240 19.77 -1.51 -17.06
N ILE A 241 20.20 -2.36 -16.13
CA ILE A 241 19.42 -3.48 -15.60
C ILE A 241 19.19 -3.23 -14.10
N HIS A 242 17.93 -3.21 -13.67
CA HIS A 242 17.51 -3.16 -12.28
C HIS A 242 16.93 -4.52 -11.87
N SER A 243 17.55 -5.16 -10.90
CA SER A 243 17.19 -6.52 -10.47
C SER A 243 16.48 -6.48 -9.12
N PHE A 244 15.37 -7.22 -9.01
CA PHE A 244 14.50 -7.25 -7.83
C PHE A 244 14.17 -8.69 -7.41
N ASN A 245 13.94 -8.89 -6.12
CA ASN A 245 13.21 -10.03 -5.60
C ASN A 245 11.80 -9.58 -5.22
N VAL A 246 10.80 -10.38 -5.57
CA VAL A 246 9.39 -10.06 -5.35
C VAL A 246 8.71 -11.25 -4.70
N GLU A 247 8.10 -11.01 -3.54
CA GLU A 247 7.36 -12.01 -2.78
C GLU A 247 5.93 -11.52 -2.52
N GLU A 248 4.95 -12.34 -2.84
CA GLU A 248 3.52 -12.01 -2.70
C GLU A 248 2.94 -12.49 -1.37
N ILE A 249 1.91 -11.79 -0.89
CA ILE A 249 1.09 -12.21 0.24
C ILE A 249 -0.28 -12.65 -0.27
N HIS A 250 -0.60 -13.93 -0.08
CA HIS A 250 -1.90 -14.48 -0.42
C HIS A 250 -2.82 -14.49 0.81
N ASN A 251 -3.95 -13.80 0.72
CA ASN A 251 -4.91 -13.77 1.82
C ASN A 251 -5.96 -14.87 1.62
N HIS A 252 -6.28 -15.60 2.69
CA HIS A 252 -7.46 -16.46 2.70
C HIS A 252 -8.74 -15.59 2.67
N ASP A 253 -9.80 -16.05 2.02
CA ASP A 253 -11.04 -15.30 1.81
C ASP A 253 -11.66 -14.74 3.11
N GLY A 254 -11.46 -15.45 4.23
CA GLY A 254 -11.91 -15.05 5.55
C GLY A 254 -11.28 -13.75 6.10
N VAL A 255 -10.07 -13.38 5.63
CA VAL A 255 -9.28 -12.29 6.21
C VAL A 255 -9.93 -10.92 6.03
N ILE A 256 -10.62 -10.69 4.92
CA ILE A 256 -11.27 -9.39 4.64
C ILE A 256 -12.37 -9.07 5.64
N TYR A 257 -13.02 -10.10 6.20
CA TYR A 257 -14.10 -9.95 7.17
C TYR A 257 -13.59 -9.66 8.59
N GLU A 258 -12.30 -9.85 8.84
CA GLU A 258 -11.69 -9.48 10.12
C GLU A 258 -11.58 -7.95 10.22
N PRO A 259 -11.89 -7.36 11.39
CA PRO A 259 -11.76 -5.93 11.62
C PRO A 259 -10.37 -5.40 11.27
N VAL A 260 -10.31 -4.27 10.56
CA VAL A 260 -9.07 -3.57 10.20
C VAL A 260 -8.17 -3.31 11.42
N SER A 261 -8.78 -3.02 12.58
CA SER A 261 -8.05 -2.80 13.84
C SER A 261 -7.31 -4.04 14.36
N GLN A 262 -7.72 -5.24 13.97
CA GLN A 262 -7.09 -6.49 14.38
C GLN A 262 -6.10 -7.00 13.33
N ARG A 263 -6.45 -6.94 12.03
CA ARG A 263 -5.54 -7.38 10.95
C ARG A 263 -4.48 -6.35 10.56
N LEU A 264 -4.62 -5.10 11.03
CA LEU A 264 -3.65 -4.00 10.88
C LEU A 264 -3.19 -3.72 9.44
N CYS A 265 -4.02 -4.05 8.46
CA CYS A 265 -3.83 -3.75 7.05
C CYS A 265 -5.18 -3.43 6.42
N LYS A 266 -5.18 -2.82 5.24
CA LYS A 266 -6.41 -2.55 4.45
C LYS A 266 -6.32 -3.16 3.05
N PHE A 267 -7.43 -3.67 2.54
CA PHE A 267 -7.53 -4.14 1.16
C PHE A 267 -7.78 -2.96 0.21
N PRO A 268 -7.40 -3.07 -1.07
CA PRO A 268 -7.69 -2.05 -2.08
C PRO A 268 -9.17 -1.67 -2.19
N SER A 269 -10.08 -2.61 -1.90
CA SER A 269 -11.53 -2.37 -1.88
C SER A 269 -12.03 -1.52 -0.72
N GLU A 270 -11.22 -1.28 0.32
CA GLU A 270 -11.60 -0.56 1.54
C GLU A 270 -11.25 0.94 1.49
N SER A 271 -11.20 1.50 0.28
CA SER A 271 -10.95 2.90 0.06
C SER A 271 -12.12 3.77 0.50
N SER A 272 -11.80 4.93 1.06
CA SER A 272 -12.79 5.98 1.37
C SER A 272 -13.24 6.76 0.14
N ILE A 273 -12.57 6.59 -1.01
CA ILE A 273 -12.83 7.33 -2.25
C ILE A 273 -13.33 6.36 -3.31
N LYS A 274 -14.53 6.64 -3.85
CA LYS A 274 -15.15 5.80 -4.88
C LYS A 274 -14.31 5.79 -6.15
N GLY A 275 -13.99 4.60 -6.65
CA GLY A 275 -13.21 4.42 -7.89
C GLY A 275 -11.70 4.53 -7.73
N LEU A 276 -11.20 4.79 -6.51
CA LEU A 276 -9.77 4.82 -6.21
C LEU A 276 -9.45 3.67 -5.25
N PRO A 277 -8.63 2.67 -5.62
CA PRO A 277 -8.23 1.61 -4.71
C PRO A 277 -7.46 2.18 -3.51
N TYR A 278 -7.59 1.55 -2.34
CA TYR A 278 -6.77 1.88 -1.19
C TYR A 278 -5.35 1.38 -1.40
N SER A 279 -4.37 2.24 -1.13
CA SER A 279 -2.98 1.85 -0.97
C SER A 279 -2.29 2.78 0.02
N PHE A 280 -1.10 2.37 0.46
CA PHE A 280 -0.34 3.15 1.42
C PHE A 280 0.10 4.49 0.78
N SER A 281 0.60 4.44 -0.46
CA SER A 281 0.99 5.62 -1.23
C SER A 281 -0.15 6.63 -1.38
N ILE A 282 -1.34 6.19 -1.81
CA ILE A 282 -2.51 7.07 -1.97
C ILE A 282 -2.92 7.72 -0.64
N CYS A 283 -2.90 6.96 0.45
CA CYS A 283 -3.19 7.50 1.78
C CYS A 283 -2.22 8.61 2.17
N MET A 284 -0.92 8.42 1.91
CA MET A 284 0.12 9.42 2.16
C MET A 284 -0.04 10.67 1.29
N SER A 285 -0.36 10.49 0.00
CA SER A 285 -0.63 11.60 -0.94
C SER A 285 -1.84 12.43 -0.51
N LEU A 286 -2.92 11.78 -0.04
CA LEU A 286 -4.10 12.47 0.49
C LEU A 286 -3.76 13.34 1.71
N ILE A 287 -3.04 12.78 2.69
CA ILE A 287 -2.60 13.53 3.88
C ILE A 287 -1.76 14.74 3.47
N ARG A 288 -0.85 14.56 2.52
CA ARG A 288 -0.02 15.64 2.02
C ARG A 288 -0.86 16.74 1.40
N SER A 289 -1.76 16.40 0.47
CA SER A 289 -2.63 17.38 -0.20
C SER A 289 -3.51 18.16 0.80
N GLU A 290 -4.00 17.50 1.87
CA GLU A 290 -4.74 18.17 2.95
C GLU A 290 -3.87 19.15 3.75
N ILE A 291 -2.59 18.84 3.96
CA ILE A 291 -1.65 19.75 4.63
C ILE A 291 -1.27 20.91 3.71
N GLU A 292 -1.07 20.68 2.41
CA GLU A 292 -0.84 21.74 1.41
C GLU A 292 -1.97 22.79 1.45
N MET A 293 -3.22 22.32 1.38
CA MET A 293 -4.41 23.18 1.47
C MET A 293 -4.47 23.94 2.80
N LYS A 294 -4.09 23.33 3.93
CA LYS A 294 -4.10 24.00 5.24
C LYS A 294 -3.03 25.10 5.37
N ILE A 295 -1.89 24.97 4.69
CA ILE A 295 -0.77 25.92 4.83
C ILE A 295 -0.93 27.09 3.87
N CYS A 296 -1.21 26.81 2.59
CA CYS A 296 -1.18 27.83 1.53
C CYS A 296 -2.47 27.90 0.70
N ASN A 297 -3.54 27.19 1.10
CA ASN A 297 -4.84 27.16 0.41
C ASN A 297 -4.76 26.80 -1.09
N CYS A 298 -3.79 25.95 -1.44
CA CYS A 298 -3.59 25.38 -2.76
C CYS A 298 -3.03 23.96 -2.62
N THR A 299 -3.07 23.18 -3.69
CA THR A 299 -2.41 21.88 -3.76
C THR A 299 -1.68 21.68 -5.08
N LEU A 300 -0.60 20.90 -5.04
CA LEU A 300 0.13 20.49 -6.24
C LEU A 300 -0.54 19.32 -6.96
N PHE A 301 -1.33 18.53 -6.24
CA PHE A 301 -1.99 17.36 -6.76
C PHE A 301 -3.09 16.86 -5.81
N SER A 302 -4.24 16.45 -6.36
CA SER A 302 -5.37 15.91 -5.59
C SER A 302 -6.01 14.73 -6.32
N HIS A 303 -6.17 13.61 -5.61
CA HIS A 303 -6.92 12.46 -6.11
C HIS A 303 -8.46 12.68 -6.10
N LYS A 304 -8.96 13.63 -5.30
CA LYS A 304 -10.42 13.82 -5.08
C LYS A 304 -11.06 14.82 -6.03
N ASP A 305 -10.33 15.87 -6.38
CA ASP A 305 -10.84 16.99 -7.18
C ASP A 305 -9.69 17.61 -7.97
N PHE A 306 -9.66 17.35 -9.29
CA PHE A 306 -8.71 17.95 -10.23
C PHE A 306 -9.18 19.35 -10.66
N SER A 307 -9.75 20.14 -9.74
CA SER A 307 -10.16 21.50 -10.07
C SER A 307 -8.91 22.38 -10.23
N ALA A 308 -8.65 22.82 -11.47
CA ALA A 308 -7.55 23.72 -11.81
C ALA A 308 -7.54 25.02 -10.98
N MET A 309 -8.68 25.38 -10.38
CA MET A 309 -8.84 26.54 -9.51
C MET A 309 -7.97 26.51 -8.25
N ASN A 310 -7.63 25.32 -7.73
CA ASN A 310 -6.86 25.17 -6.49
C ASN A 310 -5.38 24.80 -6.73
N TYR A 311 -4.93 24.80 -7.99
CA TYR A 311 -3.54 24.48 -8.32
C TYR A 311 -2.58 25.57 -7.83
N CYS A 312 -1.48 25.17 -7.18
CA CYS A 312 -0.52 26.16 -6.67
C CYS A 312 0.19 26.94 -7.78
N GLY A 313 0.15 28.28 -7.66
CA GLY A 313 1.02 29.18 -8.41
C GLY A 313 2.45 29.20 -7.87
N VAL A 314 3.32 29.95 -8.53
CA VAL A 314 4.74 30.10 -8.13
C VAL A 314 4.88 30.72 -6.74
N LYS A 315 3.99 31.66 -6.39
CA LYS A 315 4.00 32.31 -5.07
C LYS A 315 3.58 31.32 -3.99
N GLU A 316 2.55 30.52 -4.26
CA GLU A 316 2.02 29.54 -3.31
C GLU A 316 2.98 28.35 -3.15
N ILE A 317 3.70 27.93 -4.20
CA ILE A 317 4.79 26.95 -4.10
C ILE A 317 5.87 27.44 -3.14
N SER A 318 6.28 28.71 -3.25
CA SER A 318 7.24 29.31 -2.32
C SER A 318 6.68 29.37 -0.88
N CYS A 319 5.37 29.56 -0.72
CA CYS A 319 4.68 29.43 0.57
C CYS A 319 4.79 27.99 1.13
N LEU A 320 4.64 26.95 0.31
CA LEU A 320 4.77 25.56 0.77
C LEU A 320 6.19 25.23 1.26
N GLU A 321 7.21 25.76 0.56
CA GLU A 321 8.61 25.62 0.96
C GLU A 321 8.90 26.35 2.28
N THR A 322 8.54 27.64 2.37
CA THR A 322 8.76 28.46 3.59
C THR A 322 7.91 27.98 4.78
N GLY A 323 6.72 27.44 4.51
CA GLY A 323 5.83 26.80 5.47
C GLY A 323 6.31 25.42 5.96
N LYS A 324 7.47 24.95 5.47
CA LYS A 324 8.12 23.69 5.81
C LYS A 324 7.18 22.47 5.67
N LEU A 325 6.49 22.38 4.53
CA LEU A 325 5.53 21.30 4.25
C LEU A 325 6.08 19.91 4.59
N ALA A 326 7.29 19.59 4.13
CA ALA A 326 7.91 18.29 4.36
C ALA A 326 8.09 17.96 5.86
N GLU A 327 8.50 18.94 6.67
CA GLU A 327 8.64 18.78 8.12
C GLU A 327 7.27 18.54 8.78
N LYS A 328 6.24 19.28 8.38
CA LYS A 328 4.88 19.14 8.91
C LYS A 328 4.26 17.78 8.57
N VAL A 329 4.41 17.32 7.33
CA VAL A 329 3.97 15.99 6.90
C VAL A 329 4.68 14.91 7.72
N LYS A 330 6.01 15.00 7.84
CA LYS A 330 6.82 14.07 8.64
C LYS A 330 6.37 14.03 10.10
N ASN A 331 6.17 15.19 10.72
CA ASN A 331 5.74 15.28 12.12
C ASN A 331 4.32 14.73 12.32
N TYR A 332 3.41 14.99 11.39
CA TYR A 332 2.04 14.49 11.47
C TYR A 332 1.98 12.96 11.38
N VAL A 333 2.69 12.38 10.40
CA VAL A 333 2.73 10.92 10.20
C VAL A 333 3.58 10.22 11.27
N GLY A 334 4.62 10.87 11.79
CA GLY A 334 5.43 10.31 12.88
C GLY A 334 4.69 10.23 14.22
N ASN A 335 3.76 11.15 14.49
CA ASN A 335 3.03 11.21 15.75
C ASN A 335 1.70 10.44 15.74
N ASN A 336 1.20 10.03 14.57
CA ASN A 336 -0.11 9.38 14.42
C ASN A 336 0.02 8.15 13.54
N ILE A 337 -0.65 7.05 13.89
CA ILE A 337 -0.82 5.93 12.97
C ILE A 337 -1.91 6.33 11.97
N VAL A 338 -1.52 6.90 10.83
CA VAL A 338 -2.48 7.44 9.85
C VAL A 338 -2.80 6.46 8.73
N CYS A 339 -1.77 5.86 8.14
CA CYS A 339 -1.89 4.94 7.00
C CYS A 339 -1.48 3.54 7.41
N LEU A 340 -2.36 2.56 7.14
CA LEU A 340 -2.07 1.15 7.32
C LEU A 340 -1.45 0.59 6.04
N PRO A 341 -0.60 -0.45 6.13
CA PRO A 341 -0.11 -1.14 4.94
C PRO A 341 -1.26 -1.81 4.19
N SER A 342 -1.02 -2.11 2.92
CA SER A 342 -1.98 -2.87 2.13
C SER A 342 -1.95 -4.34 2.54
N CYS A 343 -3.11 -4.99 2.56
CA CYS A 343 -3.18 -6.42 2.87
C CYS A 343 -2.61 -7.29 1.75
N VAL A 344 -2.49 -6.77 0.53
CA VAL A 344 -2.01 -7.48 -0.68
C VAL A 344 -0.64 -6.99 -1.15
N GLU A 345 0.03 -6.21 -0.31
CA GLU A 345 1.31 -5.57 -0.63
C GLU A 345 2.39 -6.62 -0.96
N GLN A 346 3.04 -6.43 -2.10
CA GLN A 346 4.21 -7.21 -2.50
C GLN A 346 5.45 -6.76 -1.75
N GLN A 347 6.21 -7.72 -1.23
CA GLN A 347 7.54 -7.45 -0.68
C GLN A 347 8.54 -7.38 -1.84
N ILE A 348 8.93 -6.16 -2.21
CA ILE A 348 9.86 -5.88 -3.32
C ILE A 348 11.20 -5.45 -2.74
N SER A 349 12.23 -6.28 -2.93
CA SER A 349 13.59 -6.01 -2.45
C SER A 349 14.54 -5.74 -3.62
N PRO A 350 15.19 -4.56 -3.67
CA PRO A 350 16.20 -4.29 -4.69
C PRO A 350 17.43 -5.17 -4.46
N VAL A 351 17.83 -5.92 -5.49
CA VAL A 351 19.05 -6.76 -5.46
C VAL A 351 20.24 -5.96 -5.92
N GLY A 352 20.06 -5.11 -6.93
CA GLY A 352 21.11 -4.25 -7.46
C GLY A 352 20.74 -3.63 -8.79
N SER A 353 21.56 -2.66 -9.20
CA SER A 353 21.48 -2.02 -10.51
C SER A 353 22.83 -2.13 -11.19
N ARG A 354 22.85 -2.48 -12.48
CA ARG A 354 24.09 -2.64 -13.25
C ARG A 354 23.93 -2.14 -14.68
N GLU A 355 25.00 -1.57 -15.20
CA GLU A 355 25.10 -1.25 -16.62
C GLU A 355 25.29 -2.53 -17.44
N LYS A 356 24.52 -2.65 -18.52
CA LYS A 356 24.66 -3.74 -19.46
C LYS A 356 25.76 -3.37 -20.46
N ARG A 357 26.95 -3.94 -20.24
CA ARG A 357 28.07 -3.83 -21.18
C ARG A 357 27.77 -4.61 -22.47
N SER A 358 26.95 -4.08 -23.36
CA SER A 358 26.73 -4.61 -24.70
C SER A 358 27.45 -3.78 -25.76
N LYS A 359 28.32 -4.43 -26.54
CA LYS A 359 28.81 -3.95 -27.84
C LYS A 359 27.72 -4.18 -28.90
N ILE A 360 26.57 -3.54 -28.80
CA ILE A 360 25.53 -3.61 -29.84
C ILE A 360 24.91 -2.24 -30.08
N ASP A 361 24.91 -1.92 -31.36
CA ASP A 361 24.41 -0.81 -32.17
C ASP A 361 22.89 -0.52 -31.95
N GLU A 362 22.48 -0.07 -30.77
CA GLU A 362 21.17 0.60 -30.60
C GLU A 362 21.42 2.12 -30.52
N THR A 363 21.54 2.75 -31.68
CA THR A 363 22.01 4.13 -31.84
C THR A 363 21.04 5.25 -31.43
N GLU A 364 19.85 4.99 -30.89
CA GLU A 364 18.84 6.08 -30.78
C GLU A 364 17.95 6.11 -29.51
N GLY A 365 18.26 5.39 -28.42
CA GLY A 365 17.38 5.44 -27.24
C GLY A 365 17.98 4.99 -25.90
N HIS A 366 17.29 5.35 -24.82
CA HIS A 366 17.56 4.89 -23.46
C HIS A 366 16.97 3.49 -23.26
N VAL A 367 17.81 2.54 -22.83
CA VAL A 367 17.39 1.15 -22.60
C VAL A 367 17.38 0.86 -21.11
N VAL A 368 16.25 0.38 -20.59
CA VAL A 368 16.14 -0.07 -19.21
C VAL A 368 15.49 -1.44 -19.14
N GLU A 369 16.03 -2.31 -18.30
CA GLU A 369 15.56 -3.67 -18.10
C GLU A 369 15.27 -3.89 -16.60
N ILE A 370 14.03 -4.24 -16.27
CA ILE A 370 13.59 -4.60 -14.93
C ILE A 370 13.54 -6.13 -14.89
N GLU A 371 14.34 -6.78 -14.04
CA GLU A 371 14.39 -8.24 -13.94
C GLU A 371 14.04 -8.77 -12.54
N ILE A 372 13.30 -9.87 -12.51
CA ILE A 372 13.08 -10.66 -11.29
C ILE A 372 14.25 -11.63 -11.14
N ALA A 373 15.19 -11.27 -10.26
CA ALA A 373 16.46 -11.95 -10.10
C ALA A 373 16.28 -13.43 -9.75
N SER A 374 15.48 -13.70 -8.72
CA SER A 374 15.15 -15.06 -8.29
C SER A 374 13.64 -15.28 -8.36
N PRO A 375 13.16 -16.43 -8.88
CA PRO A 375 11.76 -16.77 -8.74
C PRO A 375 11.42 -16.89 -7.25
N PRO A 376 10.21 -16.48 -6.82
CA PRO A 376 9.83 -16.56 -5.42
C PRO A 376 9.85 -18.02 -4.96
N ALA A 377 10.78 -18.34 -4.05
CA ALA A 377 10.91 -19.66 -3.45
C ALA A 377 9.92 -19.88 -2.29
N ALA A 378 9.40 -18.77 -1.75
CA ALA A 378 8.43 -18.73 -0.68
C ALA A 378 7.28 -17.78 -1.08
N ARG A 379 6.09 -18.07 -0.57
CA ARG A 379 4.94 -17.17 -0.61
C ARG A 379 4.34 -17.11 0.77
N TYR A 380 4.08 -15.90 1.24
CA TYR A 380 3.39 -15.69 2.50
C TYR A 380 1.91 -15.90 2.29
N TYR A 381 1.25 -16.55 3.25
CA TYR A 381 -0.20 -16.62 3.26
C TYR A 381 -0.74 -16.15 4.59
N ARG A 382 -1.80 -15.34 4.55
CA ARG A 382 -2.48 -14.84 5.74
C ARG A 382 -3.79 -15.60 5.91
N THR A 383 -3.99 -16.20 7.09
CA THR A 383 -5.19 -16.99 7.44
C THR A 383 -5.79 -16.50 8.75
N VAL A 384 -7.12 -16.63 8.86
CA VAL A 384 -7.83 -16.38 10.12
C VAL A 384 -7.42 -17.47 11.11
N THR A 385 -6.98 -17.07 12.30
CA THR A 385 -6.50 -17.97 13.39
C THR A 385 -7.65 -18.70 14.07
N GLN A 386 -8.76 -18.00 14.32
CA GLN A 386 -9.96 -18.51 14.96
C GLN A 386 -11.18 -17.86 14.35
N THR A 387 -12.04 -18.68 13.77
CA THR A 387 -13.34 -18.21 13.29
C THR A 387 -14.33 -18.08 14.45
N LYS A 388 -15.45 -17.38 14.21
CA LYS A 388 -16.59 -17.35 15.16
C LYS A 388 -17.07 -18.75 15.55
N LEU A 389 -17.01 -19.70 14.62
CA LEU A 389 -17.39 -21.09 14.87
C LEU A 389 -16.41 -21.75 15.82
N ASP A 390 -15.10 -21.53 15.64
CA ASP A 390 -14.06 -22.07 16.53
C ASP A 390 -14.21 -21.55 17.96
N LEU A 391 -14.60 -20.27 18.12
CA LEU A 391 -14.90 -19.71 19.45
C LEU A 391 -16.09 -20.40 20.12
N ILE A 392 -17.18 -20.64 19.39
CA ILE A 392 -18.37 -21.32 19.92
C ILE A 392 -18.04 -22.76 20.31
N VAL A 393 -17.31 -23.47 19.45
CA VAL A 393 -16.83 -24.83 19.72
C VAL A 393 -15.90 -24.87 20.93
N GLY A 394 -15.00 -23.89 21.05
CA GLY A 394 -14.12 -23.72 22.20
C GLY A 394 -14.89 -23.51 23.51
N ILE A 395 -15.88 -22.62 23.52
CA ILE A 395 -16.76 -22.39 24.67
C ILE A 395 -17.50 -23.67 25.04
N GLY A 396 -18.12 -24.34 24.07
CA GLY A 396 -18.84 -25.60 24.30
C GLY A 396 -17.93 -26.69 24.87
N SER A 397 -16.70 -26.80 24.37
CA SER A 397 -15.72 -27.78 24.85
C SER A 397 -15.32 -27.54 26.31
N VAL A 398 -15.13 -26.28 26.70
CA VAL A 398 -14.80 -25.92 28.09
C VAL A 398 -15.99 -26.19 29.03
N ILE A 399 -17.22 -25.85 28.63
CA ILE A 399 -18.44 -26.17 29.42
C ILE A 399 -18.56 -27.70 29.60
N GLY A 400 -18.39 -28.45 28.52
CA GLY A 400 -18.43 -29.90 28.54
C GLY A 400 -17.35 -30.51 29.44
N LEU A 401 -16.13 -29.99 29.39
CA LEU A 401 -15.01 -30.50 30.19
C LEU A 401 -15.19 -30.29 31.70
N PHE A 402 -15.64 -29.10 32.14
CA PHE A 402 -15.73 -28.78 33.57
C PHE A 402 -17.03 -29.24 34.24
N PHE A 403 -18.14 -29.25 33.50
CA PHE A 403 -19.47 -29.54 34.06
C PHE A 403 -20.12 -30.80 33.49
N GLY A 404 -19.50 -31.46 32.49
CA GLY A 404 -20.15 -32.55 31.76
C GLY A 404 -21.45 -32.08 31.07
N ALA A 405 -21.60 -30.76 30.89
CA ALA A 405 -22.83 -30.15 30.45
C ALA A 405 -22.85 -30.04 28.92
N SER A 406 -23.92 -30.54 28.32
CA SER A 406 -24.20 -30.39 26.89
C SER A 406 -25.36 -29.40 26.67
N LEU A 407 -25.63 -29.06 25.41
CA LEU A 407 -26.80 -28.26 25.03
C LEU A 407 -28.11 -28.90 25.53
N LEU A 408 -28.19 -30.24 25.57
CA LEU A 408 -29.33 -30.98 26.10
C LEU A 408 -29.54 -30.74 27.60
N ASN A 409 -28.46 -30.76 28.39
CA ASN A 409 -28.55 -30.48 29.83
C ASN A 409 -29.03 -29.04 30.09
N LEU A 410 -28.61 -28.08 29.24
CA LEU A 410 -29.10 -26.70 29.32
C LEU A 410 -30.61 -26.62 29.04
N LEU A 411 -31.09 -27.29 28.00
CA LEU A 411 -32.51 -27.35 27.65
C LEU A 411 -33.36 -28.02 28.73
N GLU A 412 -32.84 -29.06 29.38
CA GLU A 412 -33.49 -29.72 30.51
C GLU A 412 -33.64 -28.76 31.71
N ILE A 413 -32.58 -28.04 32.06
CA ILE A 413 -32.60 -27.01 33.12
C ILE A 413 -33.65 -25.95 32.80
N ILE A 414 -33.65 -25.42 31.57
CA ILE A 414 -34.64 -24.45 31.11
C ILE A 414 -36.06 -25.01 31.22
N SER A 415 -36.29 -26.25 30.77
CA SER A 415 -37.59 -26.91 30.87
C SER A 415 -38.06 -27.10 32.31
N PHE A 416 -37.14 -27.38 33.24
CA PHE A 416 -37.42 -27.49 34.66
C PHE A 416 -37.81 -26.13 35.26
N PHE A 417 -37.07 -25.07 34.94
CA PHE A 417 -37.41 -23.70 35.35
C PHE A 417 -38.77 -23.27 34.78
N PHE A 418 -39.07 -23.55 33.52
CA PHE A 418 -40.38 -23.28 32.93
C PHE A 418 -41.51 -24.06 33.61
N LYS A 419 -41.31 -25.36 33.90
CA LYS A 419 -42.29 -26.15 34.67
C LYS A 419 -42.52 -25.55 36.05
N LYS A 420 -41.47 -25.21 36.77
CA LYS A 420 -41.55 -24.65 38.12
C LYS A 420 -42.18 -23.25 38.12
N PHE A 421 -41.86 -22.41 37.15
CA PHE A 421 -42.48 -21.11 36.95
C PHE A 421 -43.97 -21.25 36.63
N LYS A 422 -44.35 -22.20 35.77
CA LYS A 422 -45.75 -22.53 35.48
C LYS A 422 -46.49 -23.00 36.74
N THR A 423 -45.87 -23.84 37.58
CA THR A 423 -46.45 -24.27 38.87
C THR A 423 -46.59 -23.11 39.86
N MET A 424 -45.74 -22.08 39.78
CA MET A 424 -45.77 -20.91 40.66
C MET A 424 -46.77 -19.83 40.19
N VAL A 425 -47.08 -19.78 38.90
CA VAL A 425 -48.02 -18.82 38.28
C VAL A 425 -49.44 -19.38 38.20
N VAL A 426 -49.60 -20.71 38.12
CA VAL A 426 -50.90 -21.40 38.03
C VAL A 426 -51.29 -22.08 39.36
N GLY A 427 -50.44 -21.99 40.38
CA GLY A 427 -50.66 -22.52 41.72
C GLY A 427 -51.24 -21.51 42.69
#